data_AF-A0AA47MJD6-F1
#
_entry.id   AF-A0AA47MJD6-F1
#
_cell.length_a   1.000
_cell.length_b   1.000
_cell.length_c   1.000
_cell.angle_alpha   90.00
_cell.angle_beta   90.00
_cell.angle_gamma   90.00
#
_symmetry.space_group_name_H-M   'P 1'
#
loop_
_entity.id
_entity.type
_entity.pdbx_description
1 polymer ?
#
loop_
_entity_poly.entity_id
_entity_poly.type
_entity_poly.pdbx_seq_one_letter_code
_entity_poly.pdbx_strand_id
1 'polypeptide(L)'
;MQQQIVEVRVEDVRFPTSLQQHGSDAMLRSSGHEASVENHLVSCPQHPDPDYSAAYVVLETDGGGRGYGLTFTLGRGTQVVVCAVEALSGLLLGKTLEDIVDDFRGFYRLLTSDSQMRWIGPEKGAIHLATAALLNAVWDLWARVEGKPLWKLLVDLSPEQLVSCVDFRYISDALTEQQALDLLREAQAGKAEREQQMLQEGYPAYTTSCAWLGYSDQQLTQLCTDALASGWSRFKVKVGAELKDDERRCRLIRQMIGPDKTLVRLMISFYYSFIYLLCINKINKIYHFIIL
;
A
#
# COMPACT_ATOMS: atom_id res chain seq x y z
N MET A 1 8.44 -25.88 14.10
CA MET A 1 7.73 -25.31 12.93
C MET A 1 6.50 -26.12 12.52
N GLN A 2 6.32 -27.36 13.02
CA GLN A 2 5.09 -28.17 12.89
C GLN A 2 3.89 -27.59 13.67
N GLN A 3 3.44 -26.40 13.28
CA GLN A 3 2.18 -25.83 13.73
C GLN A 3 1.20 -25.89 12.55
N GLN A 4 0.09 -26.58 12.73
CA GLN A 4 -0.94 -26.73 11.71
C GLN A 4 -1.94 -25.59 11.83
N ILE A 5 -2.28 -24.94 10.71
CA ILE A 5 -3.34 -23.93 10.66
C ILE A 5 -4.68 -24.66 10.85
N VAL A 6 -5.33 -24.42 11.98
CA VAL A 6 -6.61 -25.06 12.34
C VAL A 6 -7.79 -24.14 12.11
N GLU A 7 -7.55 -22.83 12.04
CA GLU A 7 -8.60 -21.84 11.85
C GLU A 7 -8.11 -20.64 11.05
N VAL A 8 -9.00 -20.13 10.21
CA VAL A 8 -8.84 -18.86 9.50
C VAL A 8 -10.09 -18.03 9.77
N ARG A 9 -9.93 -16.90 10.47
CA ARG A 9 -11.00 -15.93 10.70
C ARG A 9 -10.76 -14.68 9.87
N VAL A 10 -11.84 -14.08 9.40
CA VAL A 10 -11.80 -12.78 8.74
C VAL A 10 -12.89 -11.85 9.28
N GLU A 11 -12.53 -10.60 9.52
CA GLU A 11 -13.43 -9.56 10.05
C GLU A 11 -13.49 -8.36 9.09
N ASP A 12 -14.70 -7.83 8.88
CA ASP A 12 -14.93 -6.56 8.20
C ASP A 12 -14.83 -5.42 9.24
N VAL A 13 -13.68 -4.74 9.26
CA VAL A 13 -13.40 -3.65 10.20
C VAL A 13 -13.44 -2.32 9.47
N ARG A 14 -14.24 -1.37 9.96
CA ARG A 14 -14.41 -0.05 9.34
C ARG A 14 -14.24 1.07 10.36
N PHE A 15 -13.46 2.08 9.98
CA PHE A 15 -13.21 3.27 10.78
C PHE A 15 -13.91 4.47 10.14
N PRO A 16 -14.65 5.28 10.91
CA PRO A 16 -15.44 6.40 10.39
C PRO A 16 -14.55 7.63 10.09
N THR A 17 -13.50 7.46 9.28
CA THR A 17 -12.54 8.52 8.94
C THR A 17 -13.16 9.64 8.10
N SER A 18 -14.27 9.35 7.41
CA SER A 18 -15.04 10.33 6.65
C SER A 18 -15.60 11.47 7.51
N LEU A 19 -15.91 11.20 8.80
CA LEU A 19 -16.45 12.21 9.74
C LEU A 19 -15.53 13.42 9.90
N GLN A 20 -14.22 13.22 9.75
CA GLN A 20 -13.20 14.26 9.85
C GLN A 20 -12.43 14.47 8.54
N GLN A 21 -12.93 13.90 7.43
CA GLN A 21 -12.35 14.02 6.09
C GLN A 21 -10.90 13.52 6.00
N HIS A 22 -10.49 12.62 6.89
CA HIS A 22 -9.15 12.02 6.86
C HIS A 22 -9.03 11.12 5.63
N GLY A 23 -7.92 11.24 4.90
CA GLY A 23 -7.71 10.45 3.68
C GLY A 23 -8.36 11.04 2.43
N SER A 24 -9.12 12.14 2.55
CA SER A 24 -9.83 12.74 1.42
C SER A 24 -8.88 13.20 0.31
N ASP A 25 -9.23 12.86 -0.94
CA ASP A 25 -8.47 13.23 -2.12
C ASP A 25 -9.30 13.29 -3.42
N ALA A 26 -8.67 13.67 -4.53
CA ALA A 26 -9.31 13.81 -5.85
C ALA A 26 -9.21 12.50 -6.65
N MET A 27 -10.33 12.02 -7.21
CA MET A 27 -10.45 10.84 -8.09
C MET A 27 -11.60 10.98 -9.11
N LEU A 28 -11.33 10.73 -10.40
CA LEU A 28 -12.33 10.89 -11.47
C LEU A 28 -13.39 9.76 -11.54
N ARG A 29 -14.61 10.10 -12.01
CA ARG A 29 -15.72 9.15 -12.25
C ARG A 29 -15.50 8.58 -13.64
N SER A 30 -15.69 7.27 -13.77
CA SER A 30 -16.17 6.66 -15.00
C SER A 30 -17.71 6.64 -15.00
N SER A 31 -18.38 7.80 -14.87
CA SER A 31 -19.82 7.83 -15.14
C SER A 31 -20.03 7.98 -16.64
N GLY A 32 -20.44 6.89 -17.30
CA GLY A 32 -20.89 6.88 -18.68
C GLY A 32 -22.19 7.66 -18.86
N HIS A 33 -22.11 8.99 -18.86
CA HIS A 33 -23.09 9.88 -19.47
C HIS A 33 -22.32 10.90 -20.31
N GLU A 34 -22.71 10.99 -21.58
CA GLU A 34 -22.16 11.88 -22.59
C GLU A 34 -22.03 13.31 -22.05
N ALA A 35 -20.80 13.77 -21.86
CA ALA A 35 -20.52 15.17 -21.60
C ALA A 35 -20.46 15.92 -22.95
N SER A 36 -21.48 16.75 -23.21
CA SER A 36 -21.50 17.72 -24.29
C SER A 36 -20.31 18.68 -24.21
N VAL A 37 -19.74 19.01 -25.37
CA VAL A 37 -18.37 19.55 -25.57
C VAL A 37 -18.21 21.04 -25.24
N GLU A 38 -19.23 21.77 -24.81
CA GLU A 38 -19.12 23.22 -24.62
C GLU A 38 -19.35 23.64 -23.17
N ASN A 39 -18.28 24.16 -22.55
CA ASN A 39 -18.25 24.88 -21.27
C ASN A 39 -18.54 24.09 -19.99
N HIS A 40 -17.76 23.05 -19.64
CA HIS A 40 -17.87 22.43 -18.31
C HIS A 40 -16.53 22.44 -17.54
N LEU A 41 -16.51 23.18 -16.43
CA LEU A 41 -15.66 22.91 -15.27
C LEU A 41 -16.02 21.51 -14.77
N VAL A 42 -15.38 20.47 -15.33
CA VAL A 42 -15.53 19.10 -14.86
C VAL A 42 -14.89 19.04 -13.48
N SER A 43 -15.71 19.11 -12.42
CA SER A 43 -15.24 18.83 -11.07
C SER A 43 -14.77 17.38 -11.04
N CYS A 44 -13.48 17.15 -10.81
CA CYS A 44 -12.99 15.83 -10.46
C CYS A 44 -13.80 15.36 -9.26
N PRO A 45 -14.46 14.19 -9.29
CA PRO A 45 -14.93 13.60 -8.06
C PRO A 45 -13.76 13.39 -7.12
N GLN A 46 -14.11 13.12 -5.88
CA GLN A 46 -13.18 12.96 -4.80
C GLN A 46 -13.34 11.50 -4.31
N HIS A 47 -12.40 10.98 -3.54
CA HIS A 47 -12.82 10.22 -2.37
C HIS A 47 -13.11 11.29 -1.31
N PRO A 48 -14.29 11.95 -1.30
CA PRO A 48 -14.52 12.99 -0.31
C PRO A 48 -14.64 12.37 1.09
N ASP A 49 -15.11 11.13 1.16
CA ASP A 49 -15.58 10.48 2.38
C ASP A 49 -15.03 9.04 2.53
N PRO A 50 -13.71 8.81 2.44
CA PRO A 50 -13.18 7.47 2.65
C PRO A 50 -13.38 7.06 4.12
N ASP A 51 -13.97 5.88 4.33
CA ASP A 51 -13.95 5.19 5.61
C ASP A 51 -12.89 4.11 5.55
N TYR A 52 -11.73 4.38 6.12
CA TYR A 52 -10.62 3.45 6.16
C TYR A 52 -11.09 2.13 6.73
N SER A 53 -10.90 1.06 5.97
CA SER A 53 -11.47 -0.23 6.28
C SER A 53 -10.47 -1.34 5.98
N ALA A 54 -10.60 -2.45 6.68
CA ALA A 54 -9.74 -3.61 6.55
C ALA A 54 -10.58 -4.89 6.49
N ALA A 55 -10.27 -5.75 5.52
CA ALA A 55 -10.58 -7.17 5.67
C ALA A 55 -9.43 -7.78 6.49
N TYR A 56 -9.69 -7.98 7.79
CA TYR A 56 -8.67 -8.35 8.78
C TYR A 56 -8.68 -9.86 8.99
N VAL A 57 -7.53 -10.51 8.76
CA VAL A 57 -7.37 -11.97 8.78
C VAL A 57 -6.57 -12.41 9.99
N VAL A 58 -7.05 -13.45 10.65
CA VAL A 58 -6.36 -14.13 11.75
C VAL A 58 -6.23 -15.61 11.40
N LEU A 59 -5.00 -16.12 11.41
CA LEU A 59 -4.69 -17.54 11.36
C LEU A 59 -4.45 -18.02 12.79
N GLU A 60 -5.09 -19.11 13.21
CA GLU A 60 -4.78 -19.79 14.47
C GLU A 60 -4.21 -21.18 14.20
N THR A 61 -3.18 -21.55 14.95
CA THR A 61 -2.55 -22.88 14.85
C THR A 61 -2.87 -23.76 16.06
N ASP A 62 -2.77 -25.08 15.88
CA ASP A 62 -2.90 -26.06 16.96
C ASP A 62 -1.85 -25.89 18.08
N GLY A 63 -0.67 -25.37 17.74
CA GLY A 63 0.40 -25.03 18.67
C GLY A 63 0.23 -23.68 19.39
N GLY A 64 -0.91 -23.00 19.21
CA GLY A 64 -1.21 -21.71 19.84
C GLY A 64 -0.56 -20.49 19.17
N GLY A 65 0.11 -20.68 18.03
CA GLY A 65 0.63 -19.60 17.20
C GLY A 65 -0.49 -18.86 16.47
N ARG A 66 -0.28 -17.57 16.23
CA ARG A 66 -1.24 -16.73 15.51
C ARG A 66 -0.54 -15.86 14.47
N GLY A 67 -1.15 -15.76 13.29
CA GLY A 67 -0.71 -14.90 12.20
C GLY A 67 -1.78 -13.88 11.85
N TYR A 68 -1.37 -12.64 11.59
CA TYR A 68 -2.27 -11.53 11.33
C TYR A 68 -1.97 -10.89 9.99
N GLY A 69 -3.00 -10.72 9.17
CA GLY A 69 -2.89 -10.06 7.87
C GLY A 69 -4.07 -9.15 7.63
N LEU A 70 -3.91 -8.20 6.71
CA LEU A 70 -5.02 -7.37 6.29
C LEU A 70 -4.83 -6.90 4.86
N THR A 71 -5.93 -6.46 4.28
CA THR A 71 -5.90 -5.64 3.08
C THR A 71 -6.80 -4.43 3.27
N PHE A 72 -6.35 -3.30 2.71
CA PHE A 72 -6.94 -1.99 2.94
C PHE A 72 -7.99 -1.64 1.88
N THR A 73 -9.09 -1.06 2.32
CA THR A 73 -10.21 -0.59 1.50
C THR A 73 -10.78 0.71 2.06
N LEU A 74 -11.72 1.34 1.36
CA LEU A 74 -12.30 2.65 1.70
C LEU A 74 -13.80 2.57 2.06
N GLY A 75 -14.21 1.50 2.76
CA GLY A 75 -15.57 1.36 3.29
C GLY A 75 -16.44 0.44 2.44
N ARG A 76 -17.20 0.99 1.49
CA ARG A 76 -18.05 0.15 0.62
C ARG A 76 -17.19 -0.80 -0.21
N GLY A 77 -17.51 -2.09 -0.17
CA GLY A 77 -16.79 -3.12 -0.92
C GLY A 77 -15.82 -3.94 -0.05
N THR A 78 -15.54 -3.55 1.20
CA THR A 78 -14.76 -4.37 2.14
C THR A 78 -15.36 -5.76 2.30
N GLN A 79 -16.68 -5.85 2.39
CA GLN A 79 -17.39 -7.13 2.52
C GLN A 79 -17.18 -8.07 1.31
N VAL A 80 -16.91 -7.52 0.12
CA VAL A 80 -16.61 -8.32 -1.08
C VAL A 80 -15.23 -8.96 -0.94
N VAL A 81 -14.27 -8.23 -0.39
CA VAL A 81 -12.92 -8.74 -0.12
C VAL A 81 -12.95 -9.77 1.00
N VAL A 82 -13.74 -9.55 2.06
CA VAL A 82 -13.97 -10.54 3.13
C VAL A 82 -14.50 -11.85 2.55
N CYS A 83 -15.54 -11.80 1.71
CA CYS A 83 -16.07 -12.99 1.03
C CYS A 83 -15.00 -13.70 0.17
N ALA A 84 -14.14 -12.95 -0.52
CA ALA A 84 -13.03 -13.53 -1.27
C ALA A 84 -11.98 -14.20 -0.36
N VAL A 85 -11.72 -13.66 0.84
CA VAL A 85 -10.86 -14.30 1.85
C VAL A 85 -11.48 -15.60 2.33
N GLU A 86 -12.79 -15.61 2.66
CA GLU A 86 -13.51 -16.81 3.08
C GLU A 86 -13.42 -17.91 2.02
N ALA A 87 -13.60 -17.55 0.74
CA ALA A 87 -13.51 -18.48 -0.38
C ALA A 87 -12.13 -19.13 -0.53
N LEU A 88 -11.05 -18.43 -0.16
CA LEU A 88 -9.68 -18.94 -0.20
C LEU A 88 -9.24 -19.62 1.10
N SER A 89 -9.93 -19.38 2.22
CA SER A 89 -9.52 -19.83 3.56
C SER A 89 -9.38 -21.34 3.69
N GLY A 90 -10.26 -22.10 3.01
CA GLY A 90 -10.21 -23.56 2.98
C GLY A 90 -8.92 -24.14 2.40
N LEU A 91 -8.17 -23.36 1.60
CA LEU A 91 -6.88 -23.78 1.04
C LEU A 91 -5.75 -23.76 2.08
N LEU A 92 -5.92 -23.05 3.20
CA LEU A 92 -4.91 -22.94 4.26
C LEU A 92 -5.14 -23.95 5.39
N LEU A 93 -6.40 -24.35 5.62
CA LEU A 93 -6.75 -25.26 6.72
C LEU A 93 -6.03 -26.60 6.58
N GLY A 94 -5.46 -27.06 7.68
CA GLY A 94 -4.74 -28.33 7.75
C GLY A 94 -3.30 -28.27 7.21
N LYS A 95 -2.83 -27.14 6.68
CA LYS A 95 -1.42 -26.99 6.28
C LYS A 95 -0.56 -26.66 7.49
N THR A 96 0.64 -27.23 7.55
CA THR A 96 1.63 -26.79 8.52
C THR A 96 2.38 -25.56 8.02
N LEU A 97 2.84 -24.73 8.94
CA LEU A 97 3.71 -23.60 8.59
C LEU A 97 4.99 -24.07 7.88
N GLU A 98 5.55 -25.21 8.31
CA GLU A 98 6.74 -25.82 7.71
C GLU A 98 6.51 -26.18 6.24
N ASP A 99 5.40 -26.87 5.91
CA ASP A 99 5.06 -27.19 4.51
C ASP A 99 4.94 -25.95 3.63
N ILE A 100 4.40 -24.85 4.20
CA ILE A 100 4.24 -23.59 3.48
C ILE A 100 5.59 -22.91 3.26
N VAL A 101 6.45 -22.89 4.28
CA VAL A 101 7.77 -22.25 4.20
C VAL A 101 8.70 -23.01 3.25
N ASP A 102 8.66 -24.34 3.27
CA ASP A 102 9.49 -25.19 2.43
C ASP A 102 9.16 -25.05 0.93
N ASP A 103 7.89 -24.79 0.57
CA ASP A 103 7.46 -24.47 -0.79
C ASP A 103 6.58 -23.21 -0.85
N PHE A 104 7.14 -22.07 -0.44
CA PHE A 104 6.41 -20.81 -0.36
C PHE A 104 5.89 -20.35 -1.72
N ARG A 105 6.66 -20.58 -2.80
CA ARG A 105 6.23 -20.32 -4.19
C ARG A 105 5.07 -21.22 -4.58
N GLY A 106 5.09 -22.50 -4.23
CA GLY A 106 3.97 -23.41 -4.44
C GLY A 106 2.72 -22.99 -3.67
N PHE A 107 2.89 -22.52 -2.42
CA PHE A 107 1.78 -21.96 -1.64
C PHE A 107 1.21 -20.68 -2.28
N TYR A 108 2.05 -19.75 -2.73
CA TYR A 108 1.60 -18.59 -3.51
C TYR A 108 0.80 -19.03 -4.74
N ARG A 109 1.29 -20.04 -5.46
CA ARG A 109 0.62 -20.60 -6.64
C ARG A 109 -0.69 -21.28 -6.28
N LEU A 110 -0.80 -21.96 -5.15
CA LEU A 110 -2.05 -22.56 -4.68
C LEU A 110 -3.14 -21.49 -4.56
N LEU A 111 -2.81 -20.31 -4.01
CA LEU A 111 -3.77 -19.20 -3.84
C LEU A 111 -4.07 -18.45 -5.15
N THR A 112 -3.16 -18.48 -6.12
CA THR A 112 -3.24 -17.62 -7.33
C THR A 112 -3.45 -18.39 -8.63
N SER A 113 -3.34 -19.73 -8.62
CA SER A 113 -3.33 -20.57 -9.82
C SER A 113 -4.55 -21.49 -9.96
N ASP A 114 -5.49 -21.47 -9.03
CA ASP A 114 -6.80 -22.09 -9.23
C ASP A 114 -7.48 -21.47 -10.46
N SER A 115 -7.87 -22.30 -11.43
CA SER A 115 -8.34 -21.82 -12.73
C SER A 115 -9.65 -21.03 -12.64
N GLN A 116 -10.52 -21.37 -11.68
CA GLN A 116 -11.80 -20.68 -11.47
C GLN A 116 -11.57 -19.36 -10.73
N MET A 117 -10.77 -19.38 -9.67
CA MET A 117 -10.43 -18.17 -8.91
C MET A 117 -9.56 -17.20 -9.71
N ARG A 118 -8.76 -17.68 -10.67
CA ARG A 118 -8.04 -16.80 -11.61
C ARG A 118 -8.99 -16.00 -12.48
N TRP A 119 -10.15 -16.53 -12.84
CA TRP A 119 -11.08 -15.87 -13.75
C TRP A 119 -11.68 -14.58 -13.16
N ILE A 120 -11.75 -14.48 -11.83
CA ILE A 120 -12.22 -13.29 -11.10
C ILE A 120 -11.10 -12.25 -10.85
N GLY A 121 -9.87 -12.49 -11.31
CA GLY A 121 -8.74 -11.56 -11.28
C GLY A 121 -8.16 -11.36 -12.69
N PRO A 122 -7.17 -12.17 -13.11
CA PRO A 122 -6.16 -12.85 -12.30
C PRO A 122 -5.16 -11.85 -11.71
N GLU A 123 -4.67 -12.12 -10.49
CA GLU A 123 -3.63 -11.31 -9.81
C GLU A 123 -3.96 -9.80 -9.76
N LYS A 124 -5.26 -9.49 -9.61
CA LYS A 124 -5.80 -8.13 -9.46
C LYS A 124 -7.15 -8.14 -8.74
N GLY A 125 -7.62 -6.97 -8.31
CA GLY A 125 -8.96 -6.79 -7.76
C GLY A 125 -9.17 -7.51 -6.42
N ALA A 126 -10.44 -7.76 -6.07
CA ALA A 126 -10.83 -8.29 -4.76
C ALA A 126 -10.18 -9.64 -4.43
N ILE A 127 -10.06 -10.55 -5.41
CA ILE A 127 -9.46 -11.87 -5.18
C ILE A 127 -7.99 -11.77 -4.79
N HIS A 128 -7.23 -10.87 -5.42
CA HIS A 128 -5.82 -10.72 -5.12
C HIS A 128 -5.57 -9.89 -3.86
N LEU A 129 -6.47 -8.96 -3.52
CA LEU A 129 -6.48 -8.32 -2.20
C LEU A 129 -6.70 -9.36 -1.08
N ALA A 130 -7.59 -10.33 -1.29
CA ALA A 130 -7.79 -11.44 -0.36
C ALA A 130 -6.53 -12.35 -0.26
N THR A 131 -5.93 -12.71 -1.40
CA THR A 131 -4.65 -13.44 -1.42
C THR A 131 -3.56 -12.71 -0.63
N ALA A 132 -3.45 -11.39 -0.79
CA ALA A 132 -2.47 -10.58 -0.06
C ALA A 132 -2.69 -10.61 1.46
N ALA A 133 -3.94 -10.51 1.92
CA ALA A 133 -4.25 -10.58 3.36
C ALA A 133 -3.84 -11.94 3.96
N LEU A 134 -4.15 -13.04 3.26
CA LEU A 134 -3.78 -14.40 3.70
C LEU A 134 -2.26 -14.62 3.68
N LEU A 135 -1.57 -14.23 2.61
CA LEU A 135 -0.11 -14.35 2.50
C LEU A 135 0.61 -13.54 3.57
N ASN A 136 0.16 -12.31 3.83
CA ASN A 136 0.75 -11.48 4.87
C ASN A 136 0.52 -12.07 6.27
N ALA A 137 -0.63 -12.71 6.51
CA ALA A 137 -0.88 -13.42 7.77
C ALA A 137 0.05 -14.61 7.96
N VAL A 138 0.40 -15.33 6.88
CA VAL A 138 1.41 -16.41 6.92
C VAL A 138 2.81 -15.86 7.20
N TRP A 139 3.21 -14.76 6.55
CA TRP A 139 4.49 -14.09 6.84
C TRP A 139 4.59 -13.62 8.30
N ASP A 140 3.52 -13.05 8.84
CA ASP A 140 3.46 -12.64 10.25
C ASP A 140 3.51 -13.85 11.19
N LEU A 141 2.78 -14.94 10.89
CA LEU A 141 2.87 -16.20 11.64
C LEU A 141 4.31 -16.72 11.67
N TRP A 142 4.99 -16.76 10.50
CA TRP A 142 6.37 -17.21 10.39
C TRP A 142 7.31 -16.36 11.25
N ALA A 143 7.23 -15.04 11.13
CA ALA A 143 8.05 -14.12 11.90
C ALA A 143 7.85 -14.29 13.41
N ARG A 144 6.61 -14.49 13.86
CA ARG A 144 6.28 -14.73 15.27
C ARG A 144 6.81 -16.05 15.80
N VAL A 145 6.69 -17.12 15.03
CA VAL A 145 7.24 -18.43 15.40
C VAL A 145 8.77 -18.37 15.52
N GLU A 146 9.43 -17.59 14.67
CA GLU A 146 10.87 -17.32 14.73
C GLU A 146 11.26 -16.30 15.81
N GLY A 147 10.30 -15.66 16.48
CA GLY A 147 10.55 -14.66 17.51
C GLY A 147 11.18 -13.36 16.96
N LYS A 148 10.93 -13.01 15.70
CA LYS A 148 11.55 -11.88 15.00
C LYS A 148 10.51 -10.90 14.47
N PRO A 149 10.82 -9.59 14.37
CA PRO A 149 10.05 -8.70 13.52
C PRO A 149 10.22 -9.13 12.05
N LEU A 150 9.19 -8.96 11.23
CA LEU A 150 9.17 -9.46 9.84
C LEU A 150 10.36 -8.98 9.00
N TRP A 151 10.76 -7.71 9.14
CA TRP A 151 11.93 -7.19 8.41
C TRP A 151 13.21 -7.95 8.75
N LYS A 152 13.37 -8.37 10.01
CA LYS A 152 14.54 -9.11 10.48
C LYS A 152 14.50 -10.57 10.02
N LEU A 153 13.30 -11.19 9.99
CA LEU A 153 13.12 -12.48 9.34
C LEU A 153 13.63 -12.43 7.89
N LEU A 154 13.16 -11.47 7.09
CA LEU A 154 13.56 -11.32 5.69
C LEU A 154 15.07 -11.06 5.54
N VAL A 155 15.63 -10.21 6.40
CA VAL A 155 17.08 -9.96 6.41
C VAL A 155 17.85 -11.22 6.73
N ASP A 156 17.39 -12.07 7.64
CA ASP A 156 18.11 -13.28 8.08
C ASP A 156 18.04 -14.45 7.10
N LEU A 157 17.04 -14.49 6.22
CA LEU A 157 16.95 -15.50 5.16
C LEU A 157 18.17 -15.44 4.25
N SER A 158 18.62 -16.60 3.77
CA SER A 158 19.65 -16.66 2.73
C SER A 158 19.10 -16.09 1.41
N PRO A 159 19.97 -15.60 0.51
CA PRO A 159 19.57 -15.20 -0.83
C PRO A 159 18.72 -16.26 -1.55
N GLU A 160 19.08 -17.53 -1.42
CA GLU A 160 18.36 -18.67 -2.01
C GLU A 160 16.96 -18.84 -1.41
N GLN A 161 16.81 -18.71 -0.09
CA GLN A 161 15.52 -18.79 0.59
C GLN A 161 14.60 -17.61 0.23
N LEU A 162 15.15 -16.40 0.10
CA LEU A 162 14.35 -15.25 -0.34
C LEU A 162 13.84 -15.41 -1.77
N VAL A 163 14.72 -15.86 -2.67
CA VAL A 163 14.38 -16.09 -4.08
C VAL A 163 13.38 -17.24 -4.22
N SER A 164 13.47 -18.30 -3.40
CA SER A 164 12.51 -19.39 -3.42
C SER A 164 11.09 -18.96 -3.04
N CYS A 165 10.91 -17.83 -2.34
CA CYS A 165 9.60 -17.28 -2.00
C CYS A 165 8.92 -16.50 -3.15
N VAL A 166 9.66 -16.14 -4.20
CA VAL A 166 9.15 -15.29 -5.30
C VAL A 166 8.71 -16.15 -6.48
N ASP A 167 7.54 -15.85 -7.06
CA ASP A 167 7.09 -16.49 -8.31
C ASP A 167 7.56 -15.67 -9.53
N PHE A 168 8.49 -16.21 -10.30
CA PHE A 168 9.08 -15.54 -11.48
C PHE A 168 8.24 -15.67 -12.76
N ARG A 169 7.04 -16.27 -12.69
CA ARG A 169 6.12 -16.30 -13.84
C ARG A 169 5.82 -14.86 -14.28
N TYR A 170 5.98 -14.60 -15.59
CA TYR A 170 5.69 -13.32 -16.24
C TYR A 170 6.63 -12.14 -15.89
N ILE A 171 7.77 -12.37 -15.25
CA ILE A 171 8.78 -11.32 -15.00
C ILE A 171 10.18 -11.67 -15.53
N SER A 172 10.39 -12.89 -16.03
CA SER A 172 11.72 -13.40 -16.40
C SER A 172 12.39 -12.66 -17.55
N ASP A 173 11.63 -11.95 -18.39
CA ASP A 173 12.12 -11.08 -19.44
C ASP A 173 12.71 -9.76 -18.89
N ALA A 174 12.38 -9.39 -17.65
CA ALA A 174 12.91 -8.21 -16.96
C ALA A 174 13.88 -8.58 -15.82
N LEU A 175 13.58 -9.64 -15.07
CA LEU A 175 14.38 -10.13 -13.95
C LEU A 175 14.24 -11.65 -13.84
N THR A 176 15.32 -12.37 -14.17
CA THR A 176 15.41 -13.82 -13.98
C THR A 176 15.68 -14.18 -12.53
N GLU A 177 15.38 -15.43 -12.18
CA GLU A 177 15.67 -15.99 -10.85
C GLU A 177 17.15 -15.90 -10.49
N GLN A 178 18.04 -16.19 -11.45
CA GLN A 178 19.49 -16.09 -11.26
C GLN A 178 19.94 -14.64 -11.04
N GLN A 179 19.41 -13.69 -11.82
CA GLN A 179 19.74 -12.27 -11.62
C GLN A 179 19.29 -11.76 -10.25
N ALA A 180 18.10 -12.16 -9.78
CA ALA A 180 17.63 -11.81 -8.44
C ALA A 180 18.55 -12.39 -7.35
N LEU A 181 19.01 -13.63 -7.52
CA LEU A 181 19.95 -14.28 -6.61
C LEU A 181 21.31 -13.57 -6.57
N ASP A 182 21.84 -13.17 -7.74
CA ASP A 182 23.11 -12.46 -7.85
C ASP A 182 23.04 -11.09 -7.15
N LEU A 183 21.96 -10.33 -7.36
CA LEU A 183 21.71 -9.06 -6.66
C LEU A 183 21.72 -9.23 -5.13
N LEU A 184 21.08 -10.28 -4.61
CA LEU A 184 21.02 -10.52 -3.17
C LEU A 184 22.34 -11.00 -2.59
N ARG A 185 23.15 -11.74 -3.36
CA ARG A 185 24.50 -12.17 -2.97
C ARG A 185 25.46 -10.98 -2.92
N GLU A 186 25.43 -10.11 -3.93
CA GLU A 186 26.18 -8.86 -3.93
C GLU A 186 25.80 -7.99 -2.72
N ALA A 187 24.51 -7.90 -2.42
CA ALA A 187 23.99 -7.16 -1.27
C ALA A 187 24.29 -7.80 0.10
N GLN A 188 24.93 -8.98 0.19
CA GLN A 188 25.39 -9.50 1.49
C GLN A 188 26.54 -8.65 2.06
N ALA A 189 27.37 -8.06 1.20
CA ALA A 189 28.42 -7.15 1.64
C ALA A 189 27.82 -5.93 2.37
N GLY A 190 28.32 -5.65 3.57
CA GLY A 190 27.85 -4.55 4.43
C GLY A 190 26.43 -4.71 5.01
N LYS A 191 25.82 -5.91 4.92
CA LYS A 191 24.49 -6.18 5.48
C LYS A 191 24.42 -5.89 6.99
N ALA A 192 25.42 -6.34 7.76
CA ALA A 192 25.47 -6.12 9.20
C ALA A 192 25.61 -4.63 9.56
N GLU A 193 26.41 -3.88 8.80
CA GLU A 193 26.59 -2.44 8.99
C GLU A 193 25.28 -1.68 8.71
N ARG A 194 24.59 -2.02 7.61
CA ARG A 194 23.27 -1.43 7.28
C ARG A 194 22.22 -1.78 8.33
N GLU A 195 22.22 -3.01 8.85
CA GLU A 195 21.31 -3.40 9.92
C GLU A 195 21.55 -2.58 11.20
N GLN A 196 22.81 -2.41 11.60
CA GLN A 196 23.16 -1.56 12.75
C GLN A 196 22.79 -0.09 12.54
N GLN A 197 23.04 0.44 11.34
CA GLN A 197 22.62 1.80 10.98
C GLN A 197 21.10 1.94 11.09
N MET A 198 20.34 0.99 10.54
CA MET A 198 18.88 0.99 10.61
C MET A 198 18.34 0.97 12.05
N LEU A 199 19.00 0.23 12.95
CA LEU A 199 18.63 0.20 14.37
C LEU A 199 18.94 1.52 15.10
N GLN A 200 20.00 2.22 14.69
CA GLN A 200 20.44 3.47 15.31
C GLN A 200 19.69 4.70 14.78
N GLU A 201 19.48 4.76 13.46
CA GLU A 201 18.99 5.95 12.76
C GLU A 201 17.52 5.84 12.34
N GLY A 202 16.98 4.62 12.25
CA GLY A 202 15.65 4.36 11.70
C GLY A 202 15.59 4.51 10.17
N TYR A 203 14.37 4.55 9.62
CA TYR A 203 14.15 4.77 8.18
C TYR A 203 13.58 6.18 7.94
N PRO A 204 14.15 6.98 7.02
CA PRO A 204 13.59 8.29 6.68
C PRO A 204 12.14 8.20 6.20
N ALA A 205 11.24 8.94 6.85
CA ALA A 205 9.82 8.97 6.52
C ALA A 205 9.39 10.32 5.91
N TYR A 206 8.19 10.35 5.32
CA TYR A 206 7.50 11.58 4.95
C TYR A 206 6.05 11.55 5.44
N THR A 207 5.45 12.72 5.69
CA THR A 207 4.07 12.82 6.17
C THR A 207 3.11 13.28 5.07
N THR A 208 1.91 12.67 5.04
CA THR A 208 0.79 13.10 4.17
C THR A 208 -0.33 13.74 4.98
N SER A 209 -0.29 13.64 6.30
CA SER A 209 -1.42 13.93 7.17
C SER A 209 -1.77 15.42 7.25
N CYS A 210 -0.88 16.30 6.81
CA CYS A 210 -1.06 17.75 6.90
C CYS A 210 -1.95 18.32 5.80
N ALA A 211 -2.18 17.59 4.70
CA ALA A 211 -2.67 18.21 3.46
C ALA A 211 -3.67 17.35 2.67
N TRP A 212 -4.61 16.69 3.37
CA TRP A 212 -5.80 16.10 2.74
C TRP A 212 -6.67 17.18 2.10
N LEU A 213 -7.36 16.84 1.00
CA LEU A 213 -8.07 17.85 0.20
C LEU A 213 -9.27 18.48 0.93
N GLY A 214 -9.93 17.73 1.81
CA GLY A 214 -11.05 18.21 2.61
C GLY A 214 -10.66 19.16 3.75
N TYR A 215 -9.37 19.42 3.97
CA TYR A 215 -8.92 20.30 5.05
C TYR A 215 -8.95 21.77 4.65
N SER A 216 -9.45 22.58 5.58
CA SER A 216 -9.31 24.04 5.53
C SER A 216 -7.85 24.47 5.62
N ASP A 217 -7.55 25.68 5.15
CA ASP A 217 -6.21 26.26 5.25
C ASP A 217 -5.74 26.39 6.69
N GLN A 218 -6.64 26.73 7.61
CA GLN A 218 -6.32 26.80 9.03
C GLN A 218 -5.87 25.44 9.59
N GLN A 219 -6.59 24.37 9.25
CA GLN A 219 -6.23 23.02 9.67
C GLN A 219 -4.90 22.57 9.04
N LEU A 220 -4.71 22.84 7.75
CA LEU A 220 -3.45 22.55 7.05
C LEU A 220 -2.28 23.27 7.69
N THR A 221 -2.42 24.57 7.99
CA THR A 221 -1.40 25.36 8.67
C THR A 221 -1.10 24.78 10.05
N GLN A 222 -2.11 24.48 10.87
CA GLN A 222 -1.88 23.90 12.18
C GLN A 222 -1.11 22.58 12.09
N LEU A 223 -1.58 21.63 11.27
CA LEU A 223 -0.96 20.32 11.12
C LEU A 223 0.45 20.37 10.50
N CYS A 224 0.69 21.33 9.62
CA CYS A 224 2.02 21.56 9.06
C CYS A 224 2.98 22.11 10.12
N THR A 225 2.54 23.06 10.94
CA THR A 225 3.31 23.58 12.08
C THR A 225 3.63 22.46 13.08
N ASP A 226 2.65 21.64 13.46
CA ASP A 226 2.84 20.53 14.40
C ASP A 226 3.82 19.49 13.85
N ALA A 227 3.74 19.20 12.55
CA ALA A 227 4.67 18.29 11.89
C ALA A 227 6.09 18.85 11.82
N LEU A 228 6.26 20.15 11.53
CA LEU A 228 7.57 20.80 11.58
C LEU A 228 8.16 20.75 12.99
N ALA A 229 7.34 21.02 14.01
CA ALA A 229 7.75 20.91 15.41
C ALA A 229 8.15 19.48 15.81
N SER A 230 7.53 18.48 15.18
CA SER A 230 7.86 17.05 15.37
C SER A 230 9.06 16.57 14.55
N GLY A 231 9.75 17.47 13.83
CA GLY A 231 10.97 17.14 13.08
C GLY A 231 10.75 16.64 11.65
N TRP A 232 9.53 16.72 11.10
CA TRP A 232 9.28 16.32 9.71
C TRP A 232 10.00 17.25 8.73
N SER A 233 10.75 16.66 7.80
CA SER A 233 11.48 17.35 6.73
C SER A 233 10.93 17.07 5.33
N ARG A 234 9.97 16.14 5.22
CA ARG A 234 9.37 15.70 3.96
C ARG A 234 7.86 15.65 4.08
N PHE A 235 7.18 16.39 3.20
CA PHE A 235 5.73 16.59 3.23
C PHE A 235 5.10 16.17 1.92
N LYS A 236 3.85 15.71 1.97
CA LYS A 236 3.07 15.37 0.78
C LYS A 236 1.76 16.15 0.74
N VAL A 237 1.51 16.81 -0.39
CA VAL A 237 0.27 17.55 -0.66
C VAL A 237 -0.61 16.80 -1.66
N LYS A 238 -1.91 16.74 -1.39
CA LYS A 238 -2.93 16.24 -2.32
C LYS A 238 -3.37 17.38 -3.25
N VAL A 239 -3.32 17.11 -4.56
CA VAL A 239 -3.69 18.05 -5.63
C VAL A 239 -4.51 17.32 -6.70
N GLY A 240 -5.24 18.07 -7.53
CA GLY A 240 -5.90 17.53 -8.73
C GLY A 240 -7.37 17.94 -8.88
N ALA A 241 -8.00 18.48 -7.83
CA ALA A 241 -9.38 18.92 -7.85
C ALA A 241 -9.55 20.22 -8.65
N GLU A 242 -9.07 21.35 -8.13
CA GLU A 242 -9.18 22.68 -8.75
C GLU A 242 -7.80 23.35 -8.74
N LEU A 243 -7.41 23.93 -9.88
CA LEU A 243 -6.03 24.39 -10.08
C LEU A 243 -5.68 25.58 -9.20
N LYS A 244 -6.59 26.53 -9.00
CA LYS A 244 -6.31 27.70 -8.13
C LYS A 244 -6.16 27.27 -6.68
N ASP A 245 -6.97 26.32 -6.22
CA ASP A 245 -6.82 25.72 -4.90
C ASP A 245 -5.52 24.93 -4.75
N ASP A 246 -5.15 24.15 -5.76
CA ASP A 246 -3.87 23.43 -5.79
C ASP A 246 -2.69 24.42 -5.68
N GLU A 247 -2.69 25.51 -6.47
CA GLU A 247 -1.65 26.55 -6.42
C GLU A 247 -1.59 27.26 -5.06
N ARG A 248 -2.75 27.64 -4.52
CA ARG A 248 -2.87 28.30 -3.22
C ARG A 248 -2.34 27.43 -2.09
N ARG A 249 -2.74 26.15 -2.04
CA ARG A 249 -2.30 25.18 -1.03
C ARG A 249 -0.81 24.86 -1.15
N CYS A 250 -0.32 24.66 -2.37
CA CYS A 250 1.13 24.44 -2.59
C CYS A 250 1.96 25.63 -2.13
N ARG A 251 1.51 26.85 -2.45
CA ARG A 251 2.16 28.09 -2.01
C ARG A 251 2.20 28.18 -0.48
N LEU A 252 1.06 27.92 0.17
CA LEU A 252 0.96 27.95 1.64
C LEU A 252 1.94 26.97 2.30
N ILE A 253 1.93 25.70 1.89
CA ILE A 253 2.85 24.69 2.45
C ILE A 253 4.30 25.08 2.19
N ARG A 254 4.64 25.54 0.98
CA ARG A 254 6.00 25.96 0.65
C ARG A 254 6.47 27.13 1.51
N GLN A 255 5.62 28.12 1.75
CA GLN A 255 5.95 29.24 2.64
C GLN A 255 6.23 28.78 4.08
N MET A 256 5.54 27.73 4.54
CA MET A 256 5.72 27.20 5.89
C MET A 256 6.96 26.34 6.06
N ILE A 257 7.23 25.41 5.13
CA ILE A 257 8.33 24.45 5.29
C ILE A 257 9.69 25.02 4.90
N GLY A 258 9.71 26.13 4.14
CA GLY A 258 10.90 26.76 3.58
C GLY A 258 11.39 26.09 2.29
N PRO A 259 12.48 26.58 1.67
CA PRO A 259 13.06 25.97 0.46
C PRO A 259 13.69 24.60 0.75
N ASP A 260 14.45 24.47 1.85
CA ASP A 260 15.30 23.30 2.10
C ASP A 260 14.55 21.98 2.37
N LYS A 261 13.26 22.03 2.72
CA LYS A 261 12.46 20.84 3.04
C LYS A 261 11.78 20.29 1.80
N THR A 262 11.70 18.96 1.71
CA THR A 262 11.15 18.30 0.52
C THR A 262 9.63 18.39 0.52
N LEU A 263 9.07 18.94 -0.57
CA LEU A 263 7.66 18.86 -0.87
C LEU A 263 7.44 17.82 -1.99
N VAL A 264 6.93 16.65 -1.61
CA VAL A 264 6.50 15.61 -2.54
C VAL A 264 5.07 15.92 -2.98
N ARG A 265 4.79 15.75 -4.26
CA ARG A 265 3.44 15.84 -4.80
C ARG A 265 2.88 14.44 -4.99
N LEU A 266 1.73 14.16 -4.37
CA LEU A 266 0.89 13.07 -4.86
C LEU A 266 -0.13 13.67 -5.83
N MET A 267 0.18 13.59 -7.12
CA MET A 267 -0.91 13.47 -8.08
C MET A 267 -1.47 12.08 -7.86
N ILE A 268 -2.66 11.98 -7.28
CA ILE A 268 -3.38 10.73 -7.48
C ILE A 268 -3.72 10.68 -8.96
N SER A 269 -3.26 9.59 -9.57
CA SER A 269 -3.48 9.25 -10.95
C SER A 269 -4.84 9.73 -11.45
N PHE A 270 -4.79 10.44 -12.57
CA PHE A 270 -5.86 10.49 -13.55
C PHE A 270 -6.06 9.06 -14.07
N TYR A 271 -6.68 8.19 -13.27
CA TYR A 271 -7.01 6.85 -13.71
C TYR A 271 -8.09 6.96 -14.78
N TYR A 272 -7.69 6.56 -15.99
CA TYR A 272 -8.49 6.40 -17.20
C TYR A 272 -9.21 7.68 -17.68
N SER A 273 -8.67 8.25 -18.76
CA SER A 273 -9.34 9.18 -19.68
C SER A 273 -9.29 10.70 -19.42
N PHE A 274 -8.10 11.30 -19.18
CA PHE A 274 -7.88 12.72 -19.51
C PHE A 274 -6.57 12.96 -20.28
N ILE A 275 -6.68 13.81 -21.30
CA ILE A 275 -5.68 14.13 -22.33
C ILE A 275 -4.36 14.57 -21.68
N TYR A 276 -3.27 13.85 -21.96
CA TYR A 276 -1.90 14.10 -21.49
C TYR A 276 -1.50 15.59 -21.40
N LEU A 277 -1.99 16.42 -22.32
CA LEU A 277 -1.73 17.86 -22.39
C LEU A 277 -2.26 18.66 -21.18
N LEU A 278 -3.44 18.32 -20.65
CA LEU A 278 -4.01 18.98 -19.46
C LEU A 278 -3.19 18.64 -18.19
N CYS A 279 -2.69 17.42 -18.09
CA CYS A 279 -1.80 16.99 -17.02
C CYS A 279 -0.48 17.76 -17.05
N ILE A 280 0.16 17.88 -18.22
CA ILE A 280 1.40 18.65 -18.39
C ILE A 280 1.18 20.12 -18.00
N ASN A 281 0.07 20.73 -18.45
CA ASN A 281 -0.23 22.13 -18.12
C ASN A 281 -0.46 22.35 -16.62
N LYS A 282 -1.21 21.46 -15.94
CA LYS A 282 -1.36 21.52 -14.47
C LYS A 282 -0.04 21.26 -13.75
N ILE A 283 0.78 20.33 -14.24
CA ILE A 283 2.11 20.05 -13.68
C ILE A 283 2.98 21.30 -13.73
N ASN A 284 3.11 21.91 -14.91
CA ASN A 284 3.98 23.06 -15.14
C ASN A 284 3.64 24.26 -14.24
N LYS A 285 2.34 24.52 -14.02
CA LYS A 285 1.90 25.66 -13.19
C LYS A 285 2.22 25.50 -11.70
N ILE A 286 2.26 24.27 -11.20
CA ILE A 286 2.54 23.98 -9.78
C ILE A 286 4.04 23.68 -9.56
N TYR A 287 4.79 23.41 -10.64
CA TYR A 287 6.18 22.96 -10.59
C TYR A 287 7.12 23.93 -9.84
N HIS A 288 6.90 25.24 -9.97
CA HIS A 288 7.72 26.27 -9.32
C HIS A 288 7.68 26.22 -7.78
N PHE A 289 6.73 25.50 -7.17
CA PHE A 289 6.67 25.31 -5.72
C PHE A 289 7.49 24.11 -5.23
N ILE A 290 8.02 23.28 -6.14
CA ILE A 290 8.69 22.01 -5.82
C ILE A 290 10.21 22.16 -5.86
N ILE A 291 10.73 22.87 -6.87
CA ILE A 291 12.16 23.10 -7.06
C ILE A 291 12.53 24.51 -6.61
N LEU A 292 12.75 24.64 -5.30
CA LEU A 292 13.57 25.67 -4.68
C LEU A 292 14.24 25.02 -3.47
#